data_AF-A0A9E2R8R8-F1
#
_entry.id   AF-A0A9E2R8R8-F1
#
_cell.length_a   1.000
_cell.length_b   1.000
_cell.length_c   1.000
_cell.angle_alpha   90.00
_cell.angle_beta   90.00
_cell.angle_gamma   90.00
#
_symmetry.space_group_name_H-M   'P 1'
#
loop_
_entity.id
_entity.type
_entity.pdbx_description
1 polymer ?
#
loop_
_entity_poly.entity_id
_entity_poly.type
_entity_poly.pdbx_seq_one_letter_code
_entity_poly.pdbx_strand_id
1 'polypeptide(L)' 'MEEEHPLRYAPPEEVVRLAKESGMTTIEIVRIVSGCLSYREALRRAHEFAPLLEISVSEFMKMRRNE' A
#
# COMPACT_ATOMS: atom_id res chain seq x y z
N MET A 1 20.51 16.05 7.56
CA MET A 1 19.90 15.51 6.33
C MET A 1 18.84 14.55 6.81
N GLU A 2 17.57 14.91 6.66
CA GLU A 2 16.46 14.00 6.92
C GLU A 2 16.49 12.94 5.82
N GLU A 3 16.69 11.67 6.19
CA GLU A 3 16.57 10.56 5.24
C GLU A 3 15.08 10.39 4.91
N GLU A 4 14.60 11.23 4.00
CA GLU A 4 13.28 11.14 3.40
C GLU A 4 13.20 9.80 2.66
N HIS A 5 12.53 8.82 3.27
CA HIS A 5 12.31 7.50 2.68
C HIS A 5 11.81 7.65 1.23
N PRO A 6 12.56 7.19 0.21
CA PRO A 6 12.23 7.39 -1.22
C PRO A 6 10.88 6.77 -1.62
N LEU A 7 10.29 5.94 -0.76
CA LEU A 7 8.98 5.32 -0.92
C LEU A 7 7.79 6.28 -0.77
N ARG A 8 7.98 7.49 -0.20
CA ARG A 8 6.85 8.41 0.04
C ARG A 8 6.36 9.13 -1.21
N TYR A 9 7.21 9.23 -2.24
CA TYR A 9 6.93 9.88 -3.53
C TYR A 9 7.04 8.94 -4.74
N ALA A 10 7.37 7.66 -4.52
CA ALA A 10 7.39 6.69 -5.59
C ALA A 10 5.98 6.45 -6.14
N PRO A 11 5.80 6.35 -7.47
CA PRO A 11 4.53 5.96 -8.08
C PRO A 11 4.03 4.64 -7.48
N PRO A 12 2.70 4.46 -7.30
CA PRO A 12 2.13 3.23 -6.75
C PRO A 12 2.63 1.94 -7.42
N GLU A 13 2.85 1.97 -8.73
CA GLU A 13 3.37 0.87 -9.53
C GLU A 13 4.79 0.47 -9.11
N GLU A 14 5.64 1.46 -8.86
CA GLU A 14 7.03 1.24 -8.47
C GLU A 14 7.12 0.71 -7.05
N VAL A 15 6.28 1.21 -6.15
CA VAL A 15 6.15 0.68 -4.78
C VAL A 15 5.74 -0.79 -4.81
N VAL A 16 4.72 -1.15 -5.59
CA VAL A 16 4.25 -2.54 -5.71
C VAL A 16 5.30 -3.43 -6.34
N ARG A 17 5.98 -2.97 -7.39
CA ARG A 17 7.06 -3.72 -8.04
C ARG A 17 8.19 -4.03 -7.06
N LEU A 18 8.75 -3.02 -6.39
CA LEU A 18 9.86 -3.19 -5.45
C LEU A 18 9.49 -4.07 -4.27
N ALA A 19 8.26 -3.92 -3.75
CA ALA A 19 7.78 -4.76 -2.67
C ALA A 19 7.63 -6.24 -3.08
N LYS A 20 7.09 -6.50 -4.28
CA LYS A 20 6.99 -7.87 -4.84
C LYS A 20 8.38 -8.47 -5.09
N GLU A 21 9.32 -7.71 -5.64
CA GLU A 21 10.72 -8.13 -5.83
C GLU A 21 11.42 -8.45 -4.51
N SER A 22 11.05 -7.75 -3.43
CA SER A 22 11.53 -8.00 -2.07
C SER A 22 10.85 -9.18 -1.38
N GLY A 23 9.90 -9.87 -2.05
CA GLY A 23 9.17 -11.01 -1.51
C GLY A 23 8.04 -10.64 -0.54
N MET A 24 7.62 -9.37 -0.48
CA MET A 24 6.52 -8.95 0.40
C MET A 24 5.19 -9.52 -0.08
N THR A 25 4.38 -9.94 0.88
CA THR A 25 3.00 -10.35 0.66
C THR A 25 2.09 -9.14 0.43
N THR A 26 0.95 -9.37 -0.24
CA THR A 26 -0.06 -8.33 -0.47
C THR A 26 -0.49 -7.64 0.83
N ILE A 27 -0.66 -8.39 1.92
CA ILE A 27 -1.07 -7.83 3.22
C ILE A 27 0.00 -6.92 3.83
N GLU A 28 1.29 -7.25 3.67
CA GLU A 28 2.40 -6.41 4.13
C GLU A 28 2.44 -5.10 3.33
N ILE A 29 2.27 -5.18 2.01
CA ILE A 29 2.22 -4.00 1.13
C ILE A 29 1.09 -3.07 1.56
N VAL A 30 -0.13 -3.62 1.73
CA VAL A 30 -1.30 -2.86 2.18
C VAL A 30 -1.01 -2.12 3.50
N ARG A 31 -0.38 -2.80 4.47
CA ARG A 31 -0.06 -2.22 5.78
C ARG A 31 0.99 -1.12 5.70
N ILE A 32 2.03 -1.30 4.90
CA ILE A 32 3.06 -0.29 4.70
C ILE A 32 2.47 0.98 4.10
N VAL A 33 1.62 0.85 3.06
CA VAL A 33 1.12 2.01 2.32
C VAL A 33 -0.10 2.69 2.94
N SER A 34 -0.77 2.05 3.92
CA SER A 34 -2.04 2.56 4.48
C SER A 34 -2.22 2.43 6.00
N GLY A 35 -1.31 1.73 6.71
CA GLY A 35 -1.49 1.35 8.12
C GLY A 35 -1.62 2.54 9.07
N CYS A 36 -0.86 3.61 8.86
CA CYS A 36 -0.88 4.81 9.71
C CYS A 36 -1.75 5.96 9.15
N LEU A 37 -2.45 5.73 8.03
CA LEU A 37 -3.25 6.77 7.38
C LEU A 37 -4.64 6.89 8.01
N SER A 38 -5.25 8.07 7.90
CA SER A 38 -6.67 8.23 8.22
C SER A 38 -7.53 7.35 7.30
N TYR A 39 -8.77 7.05 7.68
CA TYR A 39 -9.66 6.25 6.83
C TYR A 39 -9.81 6.82 5.41
N ARG A 40 -9.94 8.15 5.29
CA ARG A 40 -10.08 8.83 4.00
C ARG A 40 -8.83 8.71 3.13
N GLU A 41 -7.66 8.86 3.73
CA GLU A 41 -6.38 8.71 3.01
C GLU A 41 -6.11 7.25 2.64
N ALA A 42 -6.41 6.31 3.54
CA ALA A 42 -6.33 4.88 3.26
C ALA A 42 -7.27 4.47 2.12
N LEU A 43 -8.47 5.05 2.05
CA LEU A 43 -9.41 4.79 0.94
C LEU A 43 -8.87 5.32 -0.40
N ARG A 44 -8.22 6.50 -0.41
CA ARG A 44 -7.52 6.98 -1.61
C ARG A 44 -6.42 6.02 -2.05
N ARG A 45 -5.58 5.57 -1.11
CA ARG A 45 -4.54 4.56 -1.38
C ARG A 45 -5.14 3.24 -1.85
N ALA A 46 -6.28 2.81 -1.32
CA ALA A 46 -6.94 1.60 -1.77
C ALA A 46 -7.35 1.69 -3.25
N HIS A 47 -7.86 2.84 -3.72
CA HIS A 47 -8.17 3.03 -5.14
C HIS A 47 -6.94 3.01 -6.05
N GLU A 48 -5.80 3.48 -5.57
CA GLU A 48 -4.53 3.49 -6.31
C GLU A 48 -3.87 2.10 -6.34
N PHE A 49 -3.84 1.40 -5.21
CA PHE A 49 -3.04 0.18 -5.04
C PHE A 49 -3.83 -1.13 -5.24
N ALA A 50 -5.13 -1.15 -4.97
CA ALA A 50 -5.91 -2.40 -5.09
C ALA A 50 -5.88 -2.99 -6.51
N PRO A 51 -6.00 -2.20 -7.61
CA PRO A 51 -5.87 -2.73 -8.96
C PRO A 51 -4.48 -3.34 -9.25
N LEU A 52 -3.41 -2.72 -8.70
CA LEU A 52 -2.02 -3.17 -8.89
C LEU A 52 -1.70 -4.46 -8.11
N LEU A 53 -2.47 -4.70 -7.05
CA LEU A 53 -2.39 -5.88 -6.20
C LEU A 53 -3.40 -6.97 -6.61
N GLU A 54 -4.17 -6.73 -7.67
CA GLU A 54 -5.20 -7.66 -8.18
C GLU A 54 -6.27 -8.02 -7.13
N ILE A 55 -6.61 -7.06 -6.25
CA ILE A 55 -7.63 -7.20 -5.22
C ILE A 55 -8.68 -6.09 -5.33
N SER A 56 -9.82 -6.25 -4.66
CA SER A 56 -10.81 -5.19 -4.56
C SER A 56 -10.43 -4.12 -3.52
N VAL A 57 -10.95 -2.90 -3.67
CA VAL A 57 -10.82 -1.83 -2.66
C VAL A 57 -11.35 -2.29 -1.29
N SER A 58 -12.43 -3.06 -1.27
CA SER A 58 -12.98 -3.62 -0.04
C SER A 58 -12.01 -4.59 0.63
N GLU A 59 -11.38 -5.46 -0.17
CA GLU A 59 -10.42 -6.44 0.31
C GLU A 59 -9.15 -5.77 0.83
N PHE A 60 -8.65 -4.75 0.12
CA PHE A 60 -7.57 -3.88 0.59
C PHE A 60 -7.89 -3.28 1.97
N MET A 61 -9.08 -2.69 2.12
CA MET A 61 -9.49 -2.07 3.38
C MET A 61 -9.70 -3.07 4.51
N LYS A 62 -10.03 -4.33 4.19
CA LYS A 62 -10.11 -5.44 5.15
C LYS A 62 -8.71 -5.86 5.62
N MET A 63 -7.78 -6.08 4.68
CA MET A 63 -6.38 -6.43 4.97
C MET A 63 -5.67 -5.40 5.86
N ARG A 64 -6.04 -4.12 5.72
CA ARG A 64 -5.57 -3.03 6.60
C ARG A 64 -6.00 -3.22 8.06
N ARG A 65 -7.20 -3.75 8.34
CA ARG A 65 -7.79 -3.81 9.69
C ARG A 65 -7.34 -5.01 10.54
N ASN A 66 -6.50 -5.91 10.00
CA ASN A 66 -6.06 -7.12 10.69
C ASN A 66 -7.21 -8.13 10.93
N GLU A 67 -8.24 -8.11 10.07
CA GLU A 67 -9.36 -9.07 10.04
C GLU A 67 -9.19 -10.14 8.95
#